data_AF-A0A1V6TUZ8-F1
#
_entry.id   AF-A0A1V6TUZ8-F1
#
_cell.length_a   1.000
_cell.length_b   1.000
_cell.length_c   1.000
_cell.angle_alpha   90.00
_cell.angle_beta   90.00
_cell.angle_gamma   90.00
#
_symmetry.space_group_name_H-M   'P 1'
#
loop_
_entity.id
_entity.type
_entity.pdbx_description
1 polymer ?
#
loop_
_entity_poly.entity_id
_entity_poly.type
_entity_poly.pdbx_seq_one_letter_code
_entity_poly.pdbx_strand_id
1 'polypeptide(L)'
;MKSPLIFAVICLLGLGWAENTNGQTIVTYPIPSGITQRTTFKTTVSPSGQDKWKSVVAYQATVAEVNITTGSFIYHDTSVAYFDFSAPVDVSVEYMGTDPIKSVQIRPYSYGIKPFTKGKKILFTLSRPRNLVIQVNNDIFDCLHLFSNTIDPNPPSADDPNVIYFGPGVHNVVGGTTHVASGKRVYVAGGAVVTSTFAFQNVSNASISGRGVVNHSKAGALLVESSKNITVEDIIFLNPNGYTLTAGEADGLTVKNIRSFSSIGWGDGLDFFCSKNVVVDGVFMRNSDDCVALY
;
A
#
# COMPACT_ATOMS: atom_id res chain seq x y z
N MET A 1 30.68 40.45 20.09
CA MET A 1 29.55 39.89 19.31
C MET A 1 29.83 38.41 19.11
N LYS A 2 29.01 37.55 19.72
CA LYS A 2 29.14 36.08 19.64
C LYS A 2 28.31 35.61 18.44
N SER A 3 28.92 34.91 17.49
CA SER A 3 28.22 34.23 16.39
C SER A 3 27.42 33.04 16.96
N PRO A 4 26.15 32.83 16.58
CA PRO A 4 25.43 31.64 16.99
C PRO A 4 25.90 30.45 16.15
N LEU A 5 26.28 29.37 16.84
CA LEU A 5 26.49 28.05 16.25
C LEU A 5 25.13 27.53 15.75
N ILE A 6 25.01 27.33 14.44
CA ILE A 6 23.88 26.61 13.84
C ILE A 6 24.07 25.13 14.18
N PHE A 7 23.19 24.60 15.03
CA PHE A 7 23.06 23.16 15.21
C PHE A 7 22.40 22.59 13.94
N ALA A 8 23.20 21.98 13.07
CA ALA A 8 22.69 21.13 12.00
C ALA A 8 22.16 19.84 12.66
N VAL A 9 20.84 19.71 12.74
CA VAL A 9 20.19 18.43 13.04
C VAL A 9 20.40 17.54 11.81
N ILE A 10 21.33 16.61 11.90
CA ILE A 10 21.50 15.55 10.90
C ILE A 10 20.30 14.61 11.05
N CYS A 11 19.29 14.81 10.21
CA CYS A 11 18.24 13.83 10.00
C CYS A 11 18.88 12.61 9.30
N LEU A 12 19.02 11.51 10.03
CA LEU A 12 19.37 10.21 9.45
C LEU A 12 18.24 9.79 8.51
N LEU A 13 18.46 9.98 7.20
CA LEU A 13 17.61 9.45 6.14
C LEU A 13 17.58 7.92 6.26
N GLY A 14 16.41 7.37 6.61
CA GLY A 14 16.15 5.93 6.53
C GLY A 14 16.10 5.49 5.08
N LEU A 15 17.26 5.25 4.48
CA LEU A 15 17.38 4.59 3.18
C LEU A 15 16.89 3.14 3.33
N GLY A 16 16.03 2.69 2.42
CA GLY A 16 15.67 1.27 2.32
C GLY A 16 16.91 0.44 2.04
N TRP A 17 17.13 -0.63 2.80
CA TRP A 17 18.30 -1.49 2.65
C TRP A 17 18.05 -2.58 1.61
N ALA A 18 18.48 -2.33 0.37
CA ALA A 18 18.66 -3.39 -0.61
C ALA A 18 19.95 -4.16 -0.28
N GLU A 19 19.84 -5.47 -0.07
CA GLU A 19 21.02 -6.35 0.00
C GLU A 19 20.98 -7.30 -1.19
N ASN A 20 22.09 -7.36 -1.92
CA ASN A 20 22.25 -8.24 -3.07
C ASN A 20 23.11 -9.43 -2.66
N THR A 21 22.54 -10.62 -2.72
CA THR A 21 23.28 -11.86 -2.50
C THR A 21 23.04 -12.76 -3.70
N ASN A 22 24.07 -12.97 -4.53
CA ASN A 22 23.99 -13.75 -5.77
C ASN A 22 22.83 -13.36 -6.73
N GLY A 23 22.49 -12.07 -6.84
CA GLY A 23 21.40 -11.60 -7.72
C GLY A 23 19.98 -11.74 -7.14
N GLN A 24 19.86 -12.22 -5.90
CA GLN A 24 18.60 -12.28 -5.15
C GLN A 24 18.53 -11.06 -4.22
N THR A 25 17.65 -10.13 -4.56
CA THR A 25 17.48 -8.87 -3.83
C THR A 25 16.10 -8.85 -3.18
N ILE A 26 16.07 -8.44 -1.91
CA ILE A 26 14.85 -8.10 -1.18
C ILE A 26 14.97 -6.66 -0.70
N VAL A 27 13.92 -5.87 -0.95
CA VAL A 27 13.75 -4.51 -0.47
C VAL A 27 12.58 -4.49 0.51
N THR A 28 12.87 -4.08 1.75
CA THR A 28 11.87 -3.85 2.79
C THR A 28 11.82 -2.37 3.11
N TYR A 29 10.62 -1.87 3.42
CA TYR A 29 10.38 -0.45 3.64
C TYR A 29 10.02 -0.20 5.11
N PRO A 30 10.87 0.52 5.88
CA PRO A 30 10.53 0.89 7.24
C PRO A 30 9.29 1.79 7.28
N ILE A 31 8.45 1.60 8.30
CA ILE A 31 7.34 2.50 8.58
C ILE A 31 7.90 3.75 9.28
N PRO A 32 7.65 4.97 8.76
CA PRO A 32 8.10 6.20 9.41
C PRO A 32 7.59 6.35 10.85
N SER A 33 8.37 7.05 11.68
CA SER A 33 7.96 7.38 13.05
C SER A 33 6.62 8.15 13.06
N GLY A 34 5.77 7.85 14.04
CA GLY A 34 4.44 8.46 14.18
C GLY A 34 3.33 7.78 13.38
N ILE A 35 3.65 6.78 12.54
CA ILE A 35 2.64 5.97 11.85
C ILE A 35 2.38 4.68 12.63
N THR A 36 1.10 4.39 12.89
CA THR A 36 0.66 3.24 13.69
C THR A 36 1.04 1.92 13.01
N GLN A 37 1.69 1.05 13.77
CA GLN A 37 2.05 -0.31 13.35
C GLN A 37 1.11 -1.33 13.97
N ARG A 38 0.82 -2.41 13.25
CA ARG A 38 0.08 -3.57 13.76
C ARG A 38 1.05 -4.71 14.05
N THR A 39 0.91 -5.34 15.21
CA THR A 39 1.89 -6.34 15.71
C THR A 39 1.32 -7.75 15.89
N THR A 40 0.06 -7.99 15.49
CA THR A 40 -0.57 -9.33 15.51
C THR A 40 0.24 -10.35 14.71
N PHE A 41 0.94 -9.91 13.67
CA PHE A 41 1.79 -10.75 12.83
C PHE A 41 3.19 -10.16 12.73
N LYS A 42 4.21 -10.94 13.13
CA LYS A 42 5.61 -10.62 12.84
C LYS A 42 6.03 -11.32 11.58
N THR A 43 6.31 -10.55 10.53
CA THR A 43 6.70 -11.09 9.22
C THR A 43 8.19 -10.92 9.01
N THR A 44 8.86 -11.99 8.62
CA THR A 44 10.24 -11.97 8.14
C THR A 44 10.33 -12.67 6.79
N VAL A 45 11.21 -12.17 5.93
CA VAL A 45 11.46 -12.73 4.60
C VAL A 45 12.94 -12.98 4.40
N SER A 46 13.29 -14.02 3.66
CA SER A 46 14.68 -14.32 3.29
C SER A 46 14.76 -14.75 1.83
N PRO A 47 15.86 -14.49 1.11
CA PRO A 47 16.06 -15.14 -0.18
C PRO A 47 15.97 -16.66 0.00
N SER A 48 15.24 -17.34 -0.88
CA SER A 48 14.85 -18.73 -0.64
C SER A 48 16.08 -19.64 -0.49
N GLY A 49 16.06 -20.48 0.55
CA GLY A 49 17.17 -21.37 0.91
C GLY A 49 18.36 -20.68 1.62
N GLN A 50 18.25 -19.39 1.96
CA GLN A 50 19.25 -18.67 2.74
C GLN A 50 18.74 -18.38 4.18
N ASP A 51 19.66 -18.20 5.12
CA ASP A 51 19.35 -17.79 6.50
C ASP A 51 19.65 -16.30 6.72
N LYS A 52 19.02 -15.45 5.89
CA LYS A 52 19.20 -13.98 5.89
C LYS A 52 17.85 -13.30 6.03
N TRP A 53 17.29 -13.37 7.22
CA TRP A 53 15.93 -12.90 7.49
C TRP A 53 15.89 -11.39 7.67
N LYS A 54 15.00 -10.73 6.91
CA LYS A 54 14.67 -9.30 7.04
C LYS A 54 13.26 -9.13 7.55
N SER A 55 13.05 -8.20 8.47
CA SER A 55 11.72 -7.86 8.98
C SER A 55 10.90 -7.08 7.96
N VAL A 56 9.63 -7.46 7.80
CA VAL A 56 8.62 -6.69 7.08
C VAL A 56 7.60 -6.20 8.10
N VAL A 57 7.64 -4.91 8.40
CA VAL A 57 6.74 -4.28 9.37
C VAL A 57 5.36 -4.04 8.76
N ALA A 58 4.31 -4.16 9.57
CA ALA A 58 2.93 -4.00 9.13
C ALA A 58 2.34 -2.67 9.61
N TYR A 59 1.73 -1.94 8.68
CA TYR A 59 0.85 -0.82 8.96
C TYR A 59 -0.44 -1.35 9.59
N GLN A 60 -1.04 -0.56 10.46
CA GLN A 60 -2.43 -0.76 10.86
C GLN A 60 -3.36 -0.13 9.81
N ALA A 61 -4.26 -0.94 9.26
CA ALA A 61 -5.40 -0.46 8.48
C ALA A 61 -6.68 -0.73 9.26
N THR A 62 -7.66 0.16 9.13
CA THR A 62 -8.98 -0.04 9.75
C THR A 62 -9.94 -0.59 8.70
N VAL A 63 -10.79 -1.51 9.11
CA VAL A 63 -11.84 -2.14 8.30
C VAL A 63 -13.13 -2.11 9.09
N ALA A 64 -14.27 -2.17 8.40
CA ALA A 64 -15.57 -2.08 9.06
C ALA A 64 -16.44 -3.31 8.82
N GLU A 65 -17.23 -3.62 9.84
CA GLU A 65 -18.33 -4.55 9.83
C GLU A 65 -19.62 -3.75 10.02
N VAL A 66 -20.65 -4.05 9.22
CA VAL A 66 -21.96 -3.42 9.39
C VAL A 66 -22.71 -4.13 10.50
N ASN A 67 -23.12 -3.38 11.53
CA ASN A 67 -24.11 -3.86 12.48
C ASN A 67 -25.48 -3.89 11.79
N ILE A 68 -25.94 -5.09 11.41
CA ILE A 68 -27.18 -5.28 10.65
C ILE A 68 -28.46 -4.85 11.41
N THR A 69 -28.38 -4.60 12.72
CA THR A 69 -29.51 -4.15 13.52
C THR A 69 -29.61 -2.63 13.56
N THR A 70 -28.48 -1.93 13.66
CA THR A 70 -28.45 -0.46 13.82
C THR A 70 -28.05 0.29 12.55
N GLY A 71 -27.48 -0.40 11.57
CA GLY A 71 -26.85 0.20 10.39
C GLY A 71 -25.53 0.93 10.69
N SER A 72 -25.00 0.84 11.92
CA SER A 72 -23.74 1.47 12.31
C SER A 72 -22.54 0.59 12.00
N PHE A 73 -21.36 1.19 11.86
CA PHE A 73 -20.11 0.43 11.69
C PHE A 73 -19.52 -0.02 13.03
N ILE A 74 -19.06 -1.27 13.05
CA ILE A 74 -18.15 -1.83 14.06
C ILE A 74 -16.77 -1.85 13.40
N TYR A 75 -15.82 -1.13 14.00
CA TYR A 75 -14.48 -1.00 13.44
C TYR A 75 -13.57 -2.10 13.98
N HIS A 76 -12.77 -2.66 13.08
CA HIS A 76 -11.72 -3.63 13.38
C HIS A 76 -10.40 -3.16 12.76
N ASP A 77 -9.29 -3.67 13.29
CA ASP A 77 -7.95 -3.40 12.76
C ASP A 77 -7.40 -4.64 12.04
N THR A 78 -6.63 -4.40 10.99
CA THR A 78 -5.92 -5.46 10.25
C THR A 78 -4.48 -5.05 9.96
N SER A 79 -3.63 -6.04 9.62
CA SER A 79 -2.21 -5.83 9.33
C SER A 79 -1.98 -5.71 7.83
N VAL A 80 -1.29 -4.66 7.38
CA VAL A 80 -0.89 -4.47 5.98
C VAL A 80 0.64 -4.35 5.90
N ALA A 81 1.30 -5.30 5.24
CA ALA A 81 2.75 -5.33 5.09
C ALA A 81 3.13 -5.47 3.61
N TYR A 82 4.25 -4.89 3.21
CA TYR A 82 4.74 -5.03 1.83
C TYR A 82 6.25 -5.02 1.71
N PHE A 83 6.75 -5.70 0.68
CA PHE A 83 8.18 -5.78 0.36
C PHE A 83 8.35 -6.17 -1.12
N ASP A 84 9.50 -5.86 -1.70
CA ASP A 84 9.76 -6.17 -3.10
C ASP A 84 10.92 -7.15 -3.23
N PHE A 85 10.89 -7.98 -4.28
CA PHE A 85 11.94 -8.97 -4.51
C PHE A 85 12.16 -9.31 -5.99
N SER A 86 13.36 -9.79 -6.31
CA SER A 86 13.77 -10.16 -7.68
C SER A 86 13.87 -11.68 -7.93
N ALA A 87 13.86 -12.50 -6.88
CA ALA A 87 14.01 -13.95 -6.95
C ALA A 87 13.23 -14.63 -5.81
N PRO A 88 12.94 -15.95 -5.88
CA PRO A 88 12.13 -16.61 -4.87
C PRO A 88 12.54 -16.31 -3.43
N VAL A 89 11.56 -16.09 -2.56
CA VAL A 89 11.76 -15.74 -1.14
C VAL A 89 11.02 -16.71 -0.24
N ASP A 90 11.64 -17.07 0.88
CA ASP A 90 10.99 -17.75 1.98
C ASP A 90 10.37 -16.71 2.91
N VAL A 91 9.13 -16.96 3.33
CA VAL A 91 8.33 -16.10 4.19
C VAL A 91 8.03 -16.83 5.48
N SER A 92 8.30 -16.18 6.60
CA SER A 92 7.95 -16.64 7.95
C SER A 92 7.05 -15.60 8.60
N VAL A 93 5.83 -16.00 8.95
CA VAL A 93 4.88 -15.19 9.70
C VAL A 93 4.69 -15.82 11.07
N GLU A 94 5.07 -15.11 12.12
CA GLU A 94 4.81 -15.51 13.50
C GLU A 94 3.55 -14.81 14.01
N TYR A 95 2.55 -15.61 14.39
CA TYR A 95 1.30 -15.14 14.97
C TYR A 95 1.51 -14.78 16.45
N MET A 96 1.22 -13.53 16.79
CA MET A 96 1.43 -12.98 18.14
C MET A 96 0.15 -12.95 18.99
N GLY A 97 -0.99 -13.38 18.44
CA GLY A 97 -2.23 -13.51 19.21
C GLY A 97 -2.10 -14.53 20.34
N THR A 98 -2.97 -14.45 21.34
CA THR A 98 -2.91 -15.30 22.55
C THR A 98 -3.11 -16.78 22.23
N ASP A 99 -4.10 -17.09 21.40
CA ASP A 99 -4.49 -18.44 21.03
C ASP A 99 -3.43 -19.18 20.19
N PRO A 100 -3.39 -20.53 20.26
CA PRO A 100 -2.63 -21.33 19.32
C PRO A 100 -3.24 -21.25 17.91
N ILE A 101 -2.42 -21.52 16.90
CA ILE A 101 -2.89 -21.65 15.52
C ILE A 101 -3.64 -22.98 15.39
N LYS A 102 -4.93 -22.91 15.04
CA LYS A 102 -5.83 -24.02 14.73
C LYS A 102 -6.05 -24.17 13.23
N SER A 103 -6.13 -23.05 12.51
CA SER A 103 -6.28 -23.01 11.05
C SER A 103 -5.49 -21.84 10.45
N VAL A 104 -4.99 -22.05 9.23
CA VAL A 104 -4.37 -21.00 8.40
C VAL A 104 -4.92 -21.11 6.99
N GLN A 105 -5.31 -19.98 6.41
CA GLN A 105 -5.65 -19.87 5.00
C GLN A 105 -4.81 -18.78 4.35
N ILE A 106 -4.24 -19.07 3.18
CA ILE A 106 -3.57 -18.07 2.33
C ILE A 106 -4.40 -17.90 1.07
N ARG A 107 -4.90 -16.69 0.84
CA ARG A 107 -5.76 -16.33 -0.29
C ARG A 107 -5.04 -15.37 -1.24
N PRO A 108 -5.39 -15.37 -2.55
CA PRO A 108 -6.39 -16.24 -3.19
C PRO A 108 -5.91 -17.69 -3.33
N TYR A 109 -6.82 -18.64 -3.16
CA TYR A 109 -6.51 -20.08 -3.22
C TYR A 109 -5.93 -20.52 -4.58
N SER A 110 -6.24 -19.79 -5.65
CA SER A 110 -5.74 -20.05 -7.00
C SER A 110 -4.22 -19.95 -7.11
N TYR A 111 -3.52 -19.34 -6.15
CA TYR A 111 -2.06 -19.32 -6.12
C TYR A 111 -1.45 -20.65 -5.65
N GLY A 112 -2.25 -21.56 -5.08
CA GLY A 112 -1.78 -22.89 -4.67
C GLY A 112 -0.73 -22.87 -3.56
N ILE A 113 -0.61 -21.77 -2.81
CA ILE A 113 0.35 -21.63 -1.71
C ILE A 113 -0.14 -22.48 -0.55
N LYS A 114 0.64 -23.50 -0.19
CA LYS A 114 0.37 -24.38 0.96
C LYS A 114 1.29 -23.96 2.12
N PRO A 115 0.75 -23.35 3.19
CA PRO A 115 1.55 -23.02 4.35
C PRO A 115 1.93 -24.27 5.14
N PHE A 116 3.13 -24.26 5.71
CA PHE A 116 3.56 -25.17 6.76
C PHE A 116 3.52 -24.44 8.11
N THR A 117 2.96 -25.06 9.14
CA THR A 117 2.86 -24.46 10.47
C THR A 117 3.73 -25.21 11.49
N LYS A 118 4.46 -24.46 12.32
CA LYS A 118 5.25 -24.98 13.44
C LYS A 118 5.07 -24.09 14.65
N GLY A 119 4.29 -24.55 15.64
CA GLY A 119 3.88 -23.71 16.76
C GLY A 119 3.06 -22.52 16.26
N LYS A 120 3.51 -21.29 16.56
CA LYS A 120 2.89 -20.05 16.07
C LYS A 120 3.51 -19.50 14.78
N LYS A 121 4.43 -20.23 14.14
CA LYS A 121 5.04 -19.83 12.87
C LYS A 121 4.32 -20.46 11.68
N ILE A 122 4.10 -19.66 10.65
CA ILE A 122 3.52 -20.00 9.36
C ILE A 122 4.62 -19.76 8.31
N LEU A 123 4.95 -20.79 7.54
CA LEU A 123 6.08 -20.80 6.62
C LEU A 123 5.59 -21.13 5.21
N PHE A 124 6.05 -20.38 4.22
CA PHE A 124 5.79 -20.65 2.79
C PHE A 124 6.80 -19.91 1.93
N THR A 125 6.87 -20.25 0.65
CA THR A 125 7.78 -19.63 -0.32
C THR A 125 6.98 -18.90 -1.40
N LEU A 126 7.45 -17.73 -1.83
CA LEU A 126 6.93 -17.01 -2.99
C LEU A 126 7.94 -17.05 -4.12
N SER A 127 7.57 -17.63 -5.27
CA SER A 127 8.43 -17.67 -6.46
C SER A 127 8.34 -16.40 -7.31
N ARG A 128 7.29 -15.60 -7.11
CA ARG A 128 7.05 -14.32 -7.79
C ARG A 128 6.19 -13.41 -6.91
N PRO A 129 6.22 -12.08 -7.13
CA PRO A 129 5.41 -11.14 -6.39
C PRO A 129 3.90 -11.44 -6.46
N ARG A 130 3.20 -11.30 -5.33
CA ARG A 130 1.77 -11.60 -5.14
C ARG A 130 1.15 -10.66 -4.09
N ASN A 131 -0.16 -10.47 -4.21
CA ASN A 131 -1.01 -9.90 -3.15
C ASN A 131 -1.69 -11.04 -2.39
N LEU A 132 -1.45 -11.15 -1.08
CA LEU A 132 -1.92 -12.26 -0.25
C LEU A 132 -2.74 -11.78 0.95
N VAL A 133 -3.70 -12.61 1.36
CA VAL A 133 -4.34 -12.52 2.68
C VAL A 133 -4.01 -13.79 3.46
N ILE A 134 -3.36 -13.65 4.59
CA ILE A 134 -3.07 -14.71 5.55
C ILE A 134 -4.06 -14.57 6.70
N GLN A 135 -4.94 -15.56 6.81
CA GLN A 135 -6.02 -15.62 7.79
C GLN A 135 -5.72 -16.71 8.80
N VAL A 136 -5.76 -16.40 10.09
CA VAL A 136 -5.51 -17.34 11.20
C VAL A 136 -6.80 -17.56 11.99
N ASN A 137 -7.06 -18.80 12.38
CA ASN A 137 -8.18 -19.17 13.26
C ASN A 137 -9.56 -18.70 12.79
N ASN A 138 -9.74 -18.57 11.46
CA ASN A 138 -10.94 -18.06 10.81
C ASN A 138 -11.29 -16.60 11.12
N ASP A 139 -10.40 -15.83 11.78
CA ASP A 139 -10.60 -14.40 11.99
C ASP A 139 -10.50 -13.65 10.66
N ILE A 140 -11.62 -13.13 10.17
CA ILE A 140 -11.68 -12.40 8.91
C ILE A 140 -11.28 -10.94 9.04
N PHE A 141 -11.22 -10.39 10.26
CA PHE A 141 -10.95 -8.99 10.52
C PHE A 141 -9.45 -8.75 10.78
N ASP A 142 -8.84 -9.45 11.75
CA ASP A 142 -7.40 -9.33 12.00
C ASP A 142 -6.59 -10.33 11.15
N CYS A 143 -6.55 -10.08 9.85
CA CYS A 143 -5.68 -10.78 8.90
C CYS A 143 -4.32 -10.09 8.72
N LEU A 144 -3.37 -10.80 8.11
CA LEU A 144 -2.19 -10.19 7.48
C LEU A 144 -2.40 -10.09 5.97
N HIS A 145 -2.42 -8.86 5.46
CA HIS A 145 -2.37 -8.56 4.04
C HIS A 145 -0.91 -8.35 3.66
N LEU A 146 -0.32 -9.32 2.96
CA LEU A 146 1.08 -9.30 2.56
C LEU A 146 1.16 -9.04 1.06
N PHE A 147 1.65 -7.87 0.70
CA PHE A 147 1.82 -7.45 -0.68
C PHE A 147 3.28 -7.53 -1.11
N SER A 148 3.50 -7.83 -2.38
CA SER A 148 4.83 -7.78 -2.94
C SER A 148 4.83 -7.31 -4.38
N ASN A 149 5.91 -6.64 -4.77
CA ASN A 149 6.13 -6.20 -6.14
C ASN A 149 7.46 -6.72 -6.68
N THR A 150 7.60 -6.62 -7.99
CA THR A 150 8.93 -6.56 -8.60
C THR A 150 9.60 -5.27 -8.15
N ILE A 151 10.91 -5.32 -7.86
CA ILE A 151 11.69 -4.12 -7.56
C ILE A 151 11.58 -3.15 -8.73
N ASP A 152 11.37 -1.86 -8.45
CA ASP A 152 11.39 -0.83 -9.47
C ASP A 152 12.78 -0.76 -10.11
N PRO A 153 12.93 -1.09 -11.41
CA PRO A 153 14.23 -1.01 -12.05
C PRO A 153 14.66 0.44 -12.31
N ASN A 154 13.71 1.39 -12.40
CA ASN A 154 13.97 2.76 -12.84
C ASN A 154 13.10 3.77 -12.06
N PRO A 155 13.24 3.86 -10.72
CA PRO A 155 12.55 4.90 -9.97
C PRO A 155 13.02 6.29 -10.46
N PRO A 156 12.12 7.28 -10.57
CA PRO A 156 12.49 8.63 -11.00
C PRO A 156 13.43 9.30 -9.98
N SER A 157 14.27 10.21 -10.47
CA SER A 157 15.08 11.06 -9.60
C SER A 157 14.20 12.02 -8.80
N ALA A 158 14.57 12.25 -7.54
CA ALA A 158 13.93 13.29 -6.71
C ALA A 158 14.13 14.70 -7.28
N ASP A 159 15.17 14.91 -8.08
CA ASP A 159 15.49 16.19 -8.72
C ASP A 159 14.89 16.34 -10.13
N ASP A 160 14.10 15.37 -10.60
CA ASP A 160 13.43 15.47 -11.90
C ASP A 160 12.37 16.59 -11.87
N PRO A 161 12.50 17.66 -12.69
CA PRO A 161 11.58 18.80 -12.66
C PRO A 161 10.16 18.45 -13.10
N ASN A 162 9.93 17.26 -13.68
CA ASN A 162 8.62 16.75 -14.08
C ASN A 162 7.99 15.81 -13.05
N VAL A 163 8.67 15.59 -11.91
CA VAL A 163 8.22 14.67 -10.87
C VAL A 163 7.93 15.42 -9.58
N ILE A 164 6.72 15.22 -9.05
CA ILE A 164 6.38 15.56 -7.66
C ILE A 164 6.81 14.37 -6.82
N TYR A 165 7.97 14.47 -6.17
CA TYR A 165 8.61 13.36 -5.47
C TYR A 165 8.34 13.39 -3.96
N PHE A 166 7.75 12.31 -3.42
CA PHE A 166 7.62 12.07 -1.99
C PHE A 166 8.57 10.96 -1.56
N GLY A 167 9.70 11.33 -0.94
CA GLY A 167 10.69 10.39 -0.42
C GLY A 167 10.26 9.68 0.89
N PRO A 168 11.05 8.71 1.39
CA PRO A 168 10.75 8.05 2.67
C PRO A 168 10.53 9.05 3.81
N GLY A 169 9.49 8.83 4.63
CA GLY A 169 9.07 9.76 5.68
C GLY A 169 7.58 10.09 5.64
N VAL A 170 7.13 10.95 6.57
CA VAL A 170 5.73 11.41 6.66
C VAL A 170 5.59 12.75 5.95
N HIS A 171 4.62 12.86 5.06
CA HIS A 171 4.33 14.06 4.28
C HIS A 171 2.88 14.49 4.47
N ASN A 172 2.66 15.68 5.03
CA ASN A 172 1.34 16.24 5.20
C ASN A 172 1.19 17.43 4.25
N VAL A 173 0.42 17.27 3.17
CA VAL A 173 0.29 18.30 2.14
C VAL A 173 -0.59 19.44 2.68
N VAL A 174 -0.05 20.67 2.63
CA VAL A 174 -0.77 21.88 3.04
C VAL A 174 -2.02 22.03 2.16
N GLY A 175 -3.16 22.32 2.77
CA GLY A 175 -4.45 22.36 2.07
C GLY A 175 -5.07 20.99 1.80
N GLY A 176 -4.33 19.89 2.02
CA GLY A 176 -4.85 18.52 1.93
C GLY A 176 -4.92 17.94 0.51
N THR A 177 -4.66 18.72 -0.53
CA THR A 177 -4.79 18.29 -1.93
C THR A 177 -3.53 18.60 -2.74
N THR A 178 -3.05 17.61 -3.47
CA THR A 178 -1.99 17.75 -4.48
C THR A 178 -2.64 17.80 -5.86
N HIS A 179 -2.69 18.98 -6.46
CA HIS A 179 -3.15 19.13 -7.85
C HIS A 179 -2.02 18.76 -8.81
N VAL A 180 -2.27 17.78 -9.67
CA VAL A 180 -1.28 17.26 -10.62
C VAL A 180 -1.56 17.84 -12.00
N ALA A 181 -0.60 18.58 -12.54
CA ALA A 181 -0.70 19.21 -13.86
C ALA A 181 -0.44 18.21 -15.01
N SER A 182 -0.88 18.57 -16.22
CA SER A 182 -0.59 17.80 -17.44
C SER A 182 0.91 17.57 -17.62
N GLY A 183 1.29 16.36 -18.05
CA GLY A 183 2.69 15.97 -18.27
C GLY A 183 3.50 15.72 -16.99
N LYS A 184 2.91 15.94 -15.79
CA LYS A 184 3.61 15.69 -14.52
C LYS A 184 3.37 14.28 -14.00
N ARG A 185 4.33 13.80 -13.22
CA ARG A 185 4.29 12.51 -12.56
C ARG A 185 4.40 12.72 -11.05
N VAL A 186 3.56 12.06 -10.28
CA VAL A 186 3.75 11.93 -8.83
C VAL A 186 4.47 10.61 -8.58
N TYR A 187 5.51 10.64 -7.74
CA TYR A 187 6.18 9.44 -7.29
C TYR A 187 6.20 9.37 -5.77
N VAL A 188 5.57 8.35 -5.20
CA VAL A 188 5.52 8.10 -3.75
C VAL A 188 6.46 6.94 -3.43
N ALA A 189 7.66 7.25 -2.96
CA ALA A 189 8.70 6.26 -2.73
C ALA A 189 8.30 5.26 -1.62
N GLY A 190 8.84 4.04 -1.68
CA GLY A 190 8.63 3.08 -0.60
C GLY A 190 9.14 3.60 0.74
N GLY A 191 8.37 3.41 1.81
CA GLY A 191 8.61 4.02 3.11
C GLY A 191 8.14 5.48 3.22
N ALA A 192 7.58 6.08 2.16
CA ALA A 192 6.84 7.33 2.26
C ALA A 192 5.40 7.08 2.71
N VAL A 193 4.88 7.96 3.56
CA VAL A 193 3.47 8.02 3.94
C VAL A 193 2.97 9.43 3.70
N VAL A 194 1.99 9.58 2.80
CA VAL A 194 1.49 10.87 2.34
C VAL A 194 0.03 11.05 2.74
N THR A 195 -0.26 12.16 3.42
CA THR A 195 -1.62 12.62 3.70
C THR A 195 -2.01 13.65 2.65
N SER A 196 -2.67 13.21 1.57
CA SER A 196 -3.15 14.08 0.49
C SER A 196 -4.25 13.41 -0.34
N THR A 197 -5.18 14.20 -0.85
CA THR A 197 -5.97 13.86 -2.04
C THR A 197 -5.19 14.25 -3.29
N PHE A 198 -5.00 13.33 -4.23
CA PHE A 198 -4.34 13.63 -5.51
C PHE A 198 -5.38 13.92 -6.59
N ALA A 199 -5.38 15.14 -7.12
CA ALA A 199 -6.39 15.61 -8.06
C ALA A 199 -5.81 15.81 -9.46
N PHE A 200 -6.36 15.08 -10.43
CA PHE A 200 -6.14 15.20 -11.86
C PHE A 200 -7.41 15.79 -12.48
N GLN A 201 -7.48 17.10 -12.66
CA GLN A 201 -8.69 17.78 -13.13
C GLN A 201 -8.37 18.61 -14.37
N ASN A 202 -9.06 18.35 -15.49
CA ASN A 202 -8.81 19.01 -16.77
C ASN A 202 -7.36 18.86 -17.27
N VAL A 203 -6.76 17.69 -17.06
CA VAL A 203 -5.35 17.42 -17.41
C VAL A 203 -5.17 16.23 -18.33
N SER A 204 -3.99 16.13 -18.92
CA SER A 204 -3.64 14.99 -19.76
C SER A 204 -2.21 14.49 -19.56
N ASN A 205 -2.00 13.20 -19.82
CA ASN A 205 -0.68 12.55 -19.80
C ASN A 205 0.03 12.75 -18.46
N ALA A 206 -0.65 12.41 -17.37
CA ALA A 206 -0.14 12.56 -16.01
C ALA A 206 -0.28 11.25 -15.24
N SER A 207 0.52 11.06 -14.19
CA SER A 207 0.52 9.80 -13.46
C SER A 207 0.79 9.95 -11.97
N ILE A 208 0.42 8.94 -11.19
CA ILE A 208 0.92 8.69 -9.84
C ILE A 208 1.40 7.25 -9.74
N SER A 209 2.58 7.04 -9.16
CA SER A 209 3.17 5.71 -9.01
C SER A 209 4.07 5.62 -7.79
N GLY A 210 4.44 4.41 -7.39
CA GLY A 210 5.46 4.18 -6.36
C GLY A 210 5.02 3.16 -5.31
N ARG A 211 5.87 2.97 -4.31
CA ARG A 211 5.76 1.87 -3.31
C ARG A 211 5.38 2.41 -1.94
N GLY A 212 5.03 3.69 -1.86
CA GLY A 212 4.59 4.31 -0.62
C GLY A 212 3.10 4.19 -0.38
N VAL A 213 2.68 4.83 0.71
CA VAL A 213 1.32 4.75 1.23
C VAL A 213 0.68 6.12 1.19
N VAL A 214 -0.53 6.21 0.66
CA VAL A 214 -1.42 7.36 0.86
C VAL A 214 -2.35 7.01 2.01
N ASN A 215 -2.31 7.81 3.08
CA ASN A 215 -3.00 7.48 4.34
C ASN A 215 -3.84 8.66 4.83
N HIS A 216 -5.06 8.39 5.30
CA HIS A 216 -5.95 9.41 5.88
C HIS A 216 -6.17 10.66 5.00
N SER A 217 -6.32 10.46 3.69
CA SER A 217 -6.68 11.57 2.80
C SER A 217 -8.04 12.14 3.21
N LYS A 218 -8.19 13.47 3.14
CA LYS A 218 -9.35 14.17 3.74
C LYS A 218 -10.61 14.16 2.89
N ALA A 219 -10.50 13.98 1.58
CA ALA A 219 -11.62 14.02 0.64
C ALA A 219 -11.36 13.04 -0.51
N GLY A 220 -11.44 11.73 -0.21
CA GLY A 220 -11.00 10.65 -1.09
C GLY A 220 -9.48 10.66 -1.33
N ALA A 221 -8.91 9.60 -1.89
CA ALA A 221 -7.47 9.53 -2.14
C ALA A 221 -7.07 10.04 -3.54
N LEU A 222 -7.87 9.74 -4.56
CA LEU A 222 -7.65 10.14 -5.95
C LEU A 222 -8.92 10.68 -6.60
N LEU A 223 -8.78 11.79 -7.30
CA LEU A 223 -9.81 12.35 -8.18
C LEU A 223 -9.24 12.47 -9.59
N VAL A 224 -9.95 11.90 -10.57
CA VAL A 224 -9.65 12.03 -12.00
C VAL A 224 -10.89 12.60 -12.70
N GLU A 225 -10.90 13.89 -13.01
CA GLU A 225 -12.07 14.58 -13.55
C GLU A 225 -11.75 15.22 -14.90
N SER A 226 -12.60 14.99 -15.91
CA SER A 226 -12.49 15.55 -17.26
C SER A 226 -11.05 15.48 -17.81
N SER A 227 -10.40 14.34 -17.64
CA SER A 227 -8.96 14.14 -17.86
C SER A 227 -8.66 12.96 -18.77
N LYS A 228 -7.50 12.99 -19.43
CA LYS A 228 -7.13 12.02 -20.47
C LYS A 228 -5.75 11.39 -20.23
N ASN A 229 -5.61 10.09 -20.50
CA ASN A 229 -4.34 9.37 -20.39
C ASN A 229 -3.73 9.52 -18.97
N ILE A 230 -4.47 9.09 -17.96
CA ILE A 230 -4.04 9.13 -16.56
C ILE A 230 -3.65 7.71 -16.12
N THR A 231 -2.56 7.61 -15.35
CA THR A 231 -2.03 6.32 -14.90
C THR A 231 -1.80 6.33 -13.39
N VAL A 232 -2.36 5.33 -12.70
CA VAL A 232 -2.27 5.15 -11.24
C VAL A 232 -1.70 3.76 -10.98
N GLU A 233 -0.49 3.67 -10.42
CA GLU A 233 0.21 2.38 -10.30
C GLU A 233 0.87 2.13 -8.92
N ASP A 234 0.80 0.88 -8.45
CA ASP A 234 1.56 0.32 -7.31
C ASP A 234 1.30 0.92 -5.90
N ILE A 235 0.55 2.02 -5.80
CA ILE A 235 0.26 2.72 -4.53
C ILE A 235 -0.61 1.89 -3.58
N ILE A 236 -0.35 2.02 -2.27
CA ILE A 236 -1.22 1.52 -1.20
C ILE A 236 -2.02 2.69 -0.63
N PHE A 237 -3.34 2.54 -0.55
CA PHE A 237 -4.28 3.49 0.02
C PHE A 237 -4.84 2.94 1.32
N LEU A 238 -4.65 3.65 2.42
CA LEU A 238 -5.16 3.29 3.74
C LEU A 238 -6.08 4.40 4.27
N ASN A 239 -7.25 4.00 4.75
CA ASN A 239 -8.20 4.85 5.46
C ASN A 239 -8.54 6.17 4.73
N PRO A 240 -8.86 6.17 3.41
CA PRO A 240 -9.32 7.40 2.76
C PRO A 240 -10.64 7.86 3.39
N ASN A 241 -10.81 9.18 3.55
CA ASN A 241 -12.11 9.75 3.89
C ASN A 241 -12.95 9.90 2.62
N GLY A 242 -13.54 8.79 2.18
CA GLY A 242 -14.35 8.65 0.98
C GLY A 242 -13.78 7.59 0.04
N TYR A 243 -13.95 7.82 -1.25
CA TYR A 243 -13.46 6.97 -2.34
C TYR A 243 -11.94 6.78 -2.31
N THR A 244 -11.50 5.59 -2.75
CA THR A 244 -10.09 5.40 -3.13
C THR A 244 -9.78 6.18 -4.40
N LEU A 245 -10.60 6.00 -5.44
CA LEU A 245 -10.45 6.70 -6.71
C LEU A 245 -11.83 6.99 -7.29
N THR A 246 -12.11 8.27 -7.52
CA THR A 246 -13.27 8.74 -8.27
C THR A 246 -12.82 9.25 -9.63
N ALA A 247 -13.40 8.70 -10.69
CA ALA A 247 -13.14 9.13 -12.06
C ALA A 247 -14.44 9.65 -12.69
N GLY A 248 -14.47 10.92 -13.10
CA GLY A 248 -15.58 11.53 -13.84
C GLY A 248 -15.11 11.98 -15.22
N GLU A 249 -15.81 11.58 -16.28
CA GLU A 249 -15.48 11.97 -17.65
C GLU A 249 -14.01 11.67 -18.06
N ALA A 250 -13.45 10.58 -17.55
CA ALA A 250 -12.08 10.18 -17.88
C ALA A 250 -12.02 9.41 -19.22
N ASP A 251 -10.98 9.66 -20.02
CA ASP A 251 -10.68 8.92 -21.25
C ASP A 251 -9.27 8.35 -21.20
N GLY A 252 -9.12 7.03 -21.21
CA GLY A 252 -7.79 6.40 -21.17
C GLY A 252 -7.19 6.40 -19.76
N LEU A 253 -7.94 5.95 -18.76
CA LEU A 253 -7.46 5.79 -17.39
C LEU A 253 -6.93 4.37 -17.18
N THR A 254 -5.70 4.23 -16.67
CA THR A 254 -5.11 2.95 -16.25
C THR A 254 -4.91 2.93 -14.75
N VAL A 255 -5.46 1.92 -14.07
CA VAL A 255 -5.30 1.66 -12.64
C VAL A 255 -4.68 0.29 -12.48
N LYS A 256 -3.44 0.23 -11.98
CA LYS A 256 -2.67 -1.02 -11.95
C LYS A 256 -2.05 -1.29 -10.59
N ASN A 257 -2.25 -2.50 -10.08
CA ASN A 257 -1.58 -3.02 -8.89
C ASN A 257 -1.67 -2.11 -7.65
N ILE A 258 -2.75 -1.33 -7.55
CA ILE A 258 -3.05 -0.57 -6.35
C ILE A 258 -3.63 -1.48 -5.27
N ARG A 259 -3.51 -1.08 -4.01
CA ARG A 259 -4.17 -1.76 -2.88
C ARG A 259 -4.97 -0.75 -2.07
N SER A 260 -6.22 -1.06 -1.73
CA SER A 260 -7.07 -0.15 -0.98
C SER A 260 -7.72 -0.78 0.25
N PHE A 261 -7.78 -0.01 1.32
CA PHE A 261 -8.44 -0.31 2.58
C PHE A 261 -9.25 0.89 3.06
N SER A 262 -10.54 0.70 3.26
CA SER A 262 -11.44 1.72 3.82
C SER A 262 -12.38 1.10 4.85
N SER A 263 -12.95 1.96 5.70
CA SER A 263 -13.79 1.52 6.84
C SER A 263 -14.97 2.43 7.13
N ILE A 264 -15.25 3.42 6.29
CA ILE A 264 -16.31 4.41 6.54
C ILE A 264 -17.47 4.25 5.56
N GLY A 265 -18.60 4.89 5.84
CA GLY A 265 -19.68 5.03 4.87
C GLY A 265 -19.21 5.85 3.67
N TRP A 266 -19.61 5.43 2.46
CA TRP A 266 -19.04 5.94 1.20
C TRP A 266 -17.53 5.72 1.09
N GLY A 267 -17.05 4.67 1.76
CA GLY A 267 -15.66 4.22 1.72
C GLY A 267 -15.38 3.39 0.47
N ASP A 268 -15.79 3.86 -0.70
CA ASP A 268 -15.77 3.08 -1.93
C ASP A 268 -14.35 2.87 -2.44
N GLY A 269 -14.23 1.91 -3.34
CA GLY A 269 -13.02 1.58 -4.06
C GLY A 269 -12.87 2.48 -5.29
N LEU A 270 -13.19 1.91 -6.45
CA LEU A 270 -13.01 2.51 -7.75
C LEU A 270 -14.35 2.86 -8.38
N ASP A 271 -14.60 4.16 -8.55
CA ASP A 271 -15.85 4.66 -9.12
C ASP A 271 -15.58 5.35 -10.43
N PHE A 272 -16.27 4.90 -11.49
CA PHE A 272 -16.10 5.43 -12.84
C PHE A 272 -17.43 5.98 -13.37
N PHE A 273 -17.52 7.30 -13.48
CA PHE A 273 -18.67 8.04 -14.00
C PHE A 273 -18.38 8.57 -15.40
N CYS A 274 -19.27 8.27 -16.35
CA CYS A 274 -19.20 8.82 -17.73
C CYS A 274 -17.81 8.65 -18.37
N SER A 275 -17.09 7.60 -17.99
CA SER A 275 -15.69 7.39 -18.36
C SER A 275 -15.56 6.30 -19.43
N LYS A 276 -14.52 6.36 -20.25
CA LYS A 276 -14.27 5.39 -21.33
C LYS A 276 -12.80 5.02 -21.42
N ASN A 277 -12.53 3.87 -22.03
CA ASN A 277 -11.17 3.33 -22.18
C ASN A 277 -10.44 3.18 -20.84
N VAL A 278 -11.14 2.64 -19.84
CA VAL A 278 -10.59 2.40 -18.51
C VAL A 278 -10.03 0.97 -18.43
N VAL A 279 -8.81 0.84 -17.90
CA VAL A 279 -8.17 -0.45 -17.61
C VAL A 279 -7.92 -0.55 -16.11
N VAL A 280 -8.41 -1.62 -15.49
CA VAL A 280 -8.14 -1.97 -14.10
C VAL A 280 -7.46 -3.34 -14.07
N ASP A 281 -6.24 -3.42 -13.54
CA ASP A 281 -5.44 -4.65 -13.55
C ASP A 281 -4.70 -4.85 -12.21
N GLY A 282 -4.72 -6.09 -11.69
CA GLY A 282 -3.92 -6.48 -10.52
C GLY A 282 -4.27 -5.82 -9.18
N VAL A 283 -5.44 -5.18 -9.06
CA VAL A 283 -5.83 -4.44 -7.84
C VAL A 283 -6.19 -5.37 -6.67
N PHE A 284 -6.00 -4.87 -5.45
CA PHE A 284 -6.53 -5.46 -4.21
C PHE A 284 -7.44 -4.45 -3.51
N MET A 285 -8.68 -4.83 -3.22
CA MET A 285 -9.69 -3.93 -2.65
C MET A 285 -10.32 -4.60 -1.43
N ARG A 286 -10.19 -3.97 -0.27
CA ARG A 286 -10.88 -4.33 0.98
C ARG A 286 -11.58 -3.08 1.51
N ASN A 287 -12.75 -2.82 0.96
CA ASN A 287 -13.45 -1.56 1.13
C ASN A 287 -14.77 -1.74 1.89
N SER A 288 -15.26 -0.65 2.47
CA SER A 288 -16.47 -0.63 3.30
C SER A 288 -17.75 -0.31 2.52
N ASP A 289 -17.64 -0.20 1.20
CA ASP A 289 -18.71 0.07 0.25
C ASP A 289 -18.34 -0.58 -1.10
N ASP A 290 -18.92 -0.11 -2.22
CA ASP A 290 -18.63 -0.61 -3.56
C ASP A 290 -17.12 -0.69 -3.85
N CYS A 291 -16.63 -1.88 -4.26
CA CYS A 291 -15.21 -2.04 -4.60
C CYS A 291 -14.89 -1.50 -5.99
N VAL A 292 -15.79 -1.74 -6.95
CA VAL A 292 -15.70 -1.28 -8.34
C VAL A 292 -17.11 -0.96 -8.82
N ALA A 293 -17.39 0.30 -9.10
CA ALA A 293 -18.67 0.77 -9.59
C ALA A 293 -18.52 1.42 -10.98
N LEU A 294 -19.37 0.99 -11.92
CA LEU A 294 -19.37 1.45 -13.32
C LEU A 294 -20.67 2.21 -13.59
N TYR A 295 -20.55 3.51 -13.86
CA TYR A 295 -21.66 4.44 -14.06
C TYR A 295 -21.65 5.13 -15.43
#